data_AF-A0A1G3PGV9-F1
#
_entry.id   AF-A0A1G3PGV9-F1
#
_cell.length_a   1.000
_cell.length_b   1.000
_cell.length_c   1.000
_cell.angle_alpha   90.00
_cell.angle_beta   90.00
_cell.angle_gamma   90.00
#
_symmetry.space_group_name_H-M   'P 1'
#
loop_
_entity.id
_entity.type
_entity.pdbx_description
1 polymer ?
#
loop_
_entity_poly.entity_id
_entity_poly.type
_entity_poly.pdbx_seq_one_letter_code
_entity_poly.pdbx_strand_id
1 'polypeptide(L)'
;MIDIRLEIRRECLYVRAQGHSLFDKKGQDLVCCAVSTLVDSWFLSSDKLGGGKCEASRKDGFFEAEVSRTEKNDLLFRSLAVSLIPFSEQYPSHIKLCMEEKNGS
;
A
#
# COMPACT_ATOMS: atom_id res chain seq x y z
N MET A 1 4.56 -5.67 13.83
CA MET A 1 3.28 -5.75 13.10
C MET A 1 3.26 -4.60 12.11
N ILE A 2 3.02 -4.93 10.84
CA ILE A 2 2.86 -4.01 9.72
C ILE A 2 1.36 -3.80 9.54
N ASP A 3 0.90 -2.56 9.65
CA ASP A 3 -0.48 -2.18 9.37
C ASP A 3 -0.55 -1.58 7.97
N ILE A 4 -1.36 -2.18 7.11
CA ILE A 4 -1.57 -1.73 5.73
C ILE A 4 -3.03 -1.40 5.55
N ARG A 5 -3.31 -0.16 5.15
CA ARG A 5 -4.65 0.32 4.86
C ARG A 5 -4.74 0.76 3.41
N LEU A 6 -5.74 0.22 2.73
CA LEU A 6 -6.11 0.54 1.35
C LEU A 6 -7.51 1.15 1.38
N GLU A 7 -7.66 2.39 0.94
CA GLU A 7 -8.97 3.05 0.85
C GLU A 7 -9.25 3.50 -0.59
N ILE A 8 -10.40 3.08 -1.12
CA ILE A 8 -10.96 3.66 -2.34
C ILE A 8 -11.86 4.81 -1.91
N ARG A 9 -11.52 6.04 -2.33
CA ARG A 9 -12.32 7.24 -2.09
C ARG A 9 -12.87 7.73 -3.44
N ARG A 10 -13.80 8.69 -3.39
CA ARG A 10 -14.46 9.22 -4.60
C ARG A 10 -13.47 9.72 -5.65
N GLU A 11 -12.51 10.56 -5.25
CA GLU A 11 -11.59 11.26 -6.15
C GLU A 11 -10.15 10.73 -6.09
N CYS A 12 -9.82 9.88 -5.11
CA CYS A 12 -8.47 9.36 -4.92
C CYS A 12 -8.44 7.94 -4.34
N LEU A 13 -7.28 7.32 -4.49
CA LEU A 13 -6.89 6.04 -3.92
C LEU A 13 -5.85 6.32 -2.86
N TYR A 14 -6.08 5.81 -1.65
CA TYR A 14 -5.23 6.06 -0.50
C TYR A 14 -4.58 4.76 -0.03
N VAL A 15 -3.27 4.81 0.19
CA VAL A 15 -2.48 3.72 0.74
C VAL A 15 -1.71 4.23 1.94
N ARG A 16 -1.78 3.49 3.05
CA ARG A 16 -0.93 3.71 4.23
C ARG A 16 -0.30 2.40 4.65
N ALA A 17 1.01 2.40 4.87
CA ALA A 17 1.75 1.28 5.45
C ALA A 17 2.60 1.77 6.62
N GLN A 18 2.37 1.22 7.81
CA GLN A 18 3.09 1.57 9.02
C GLN A 18 3.77 0.34 9.64
N GLY A 19 4.95 0.53 10.21
CA GLY A 19 5.72 -0.49 10.90
C GLY A 19 6.60 -1.33 9.98
N HIS A 20 6.83 -0.94 8.72
CA HIS A 20 7.56 -1.74 7.74
C HIS A 20 9.09 -1.53 7.71
N SER A 21 9.69 -0.86 8.70
CA SER A 21 11.15 -0.58 8.72
C SER A 21 11.86 -0.87 10.06
N LEU A 22 11.27 -1.65 10.96
CA LEU A 22 11.76 -1.79 12.34
C LEU A 22 11.94 -3.26 12.79
N PHE A 23 12.59 -4.10 12.00
CA PHE A 23 12.76 -5.51 12.43
C PHE A 23 14.16 -6.06 12.25
N ASP A 24 15.01 -5.80 13.24
CA ASP A 24 16.35 -6.38 13.42
C ASP A 24 16.34 -7.91 13.73
N LYS A 25 15.27 -8.64 13.36
CA LYS A 25 15.10 -10.08 13.58
C LYS A 25 15.01 -10.82 12.24
N LYS A 26 15.94 -11.75 12.01
CA LYS A 26 16.01 -12.64 10.83
C LYS A 26 14.62 -13.17 10.44
N GLY A 27 14.18 -12.84 9.22
CA GLY A 27 12.92 -13.30 8.61
C GLY A 27 11.83 -12.22 8.51
N GLN A 28 11.76 -11.28 9.47
CA GLN A 28 10.82 -10.14 9.39
C GLN A 28 11.27 -9.10 8.36
N ASP A 29 12.57 -9.01 8.08
CA ASP A 29 13.14 -8.17 7.03
C ASP A 29 12.59 -8.51 5.64
N LEU A 30 12.34 -9.80 5.36
CA LEU A 30 11.82 -10.24 4.07
C LEU A 30 10.38 -9.76 3.85
N VAL A 31 9.55 -9.81 4.91
CA VAL A 31 8.17 -9.32 4.87
C VAL A 31 8.14 -7.80 4.71
N CYS A 32 8.99 -7.09 5.44
CA CYS A 32 9.14 -5.64 5.32
C CYS A 32 9.60 -5.21 3.93
N CYS A 33 10.61 -5.90 3.39
CA CYS A 33 11.12 -5.67 2.05
C CYS A 33 10.03 -5.90 0.99
N ALA A 34 9.26 -6.99 1.11
CA ALA A 34 8.14 -7.26 0.21
C ALA A 34 7.08 -6.15 0.25
N VAL A 35 6.62 -5.75 1.45
CA VAL A 35 5.61 -4.68 1.59
C VAL A 35 6.13 -3.36 1.04
N SER A 36 7.37 -2.98 1.37
CA SER A 36 7.99 -1.73 0.88
C SER A 36 8.07 -1.73 -0.64
N THR A 37 8.55 -2.83 -1.22
CA THR A 37 8.68 -2.98 -2.68
C THR A 37 7.32 -2.88 -3.37
N LEU A 38 6.30 -3.54 -2.85
CA LEU A 38 4.96 -3.52 -3.44
C LEU A 38 4.33 -2.12 -3.39
N VAL A 39 4.40 -1.46 -2.24
CA VAL A 39 3.80 -0.14 -2.03
C VAL A 39 4.55 0.95 -2.83
N ASP A 40 5.88 0.93 -2.86
CA ASP A 40 6.66 1.86 -3.67
C ASP A 40 6.47 1.60 -5.17
N SER A 41 6.40 0.33 -5.59
CA SER A 41 6.15 -0.03 -6.99
C SER A 41 4.76 0.45 -7.46
N TRP A 42 3.74 0.29 -6.62
CA TRP A 42 2.40 0.81 -6.90
C TRP A 42 2.42 2.34 -7.06
N PHE A 43 3.06 3.06 -6.13
CA PHE A 43 3.14 4.51 -6.20
C PHE A 43 3.89 4.98 -7.44
N LEU A 44 5.05 4.39 -7.74
CA LEU A 44 5.84 4.73 -8.92
C LEU A 44 5.07 4.42 -10.21
N SER A 45 4.40 3.28 -10.28
CA SER A 45 3.57 2.92 -11.44
C SER A 45 2.40 3.88 -11.61
N SER A 46 1.79 4.33 -10.51
CA SER A 46 0.71 5.33 -10.55
C SER A 46 1.21 6.68 -11.06
N ASP A 47 2.36 7.15 -10.57
CA ASP A 47 3.00 8.39 -11.01
C ASP A 47 3.40 8.35 -12.49
N LYS A 48 3.97 7.22 -12.95
CA LYS A 48 4.52 7.11 -14.31
C LYS A 48 3.51 6.71 -15.37
N LEU A 49 2.52 5.89 -15.00
CA LEU A 49 1.61 5.23 -15.96
C LEU A 49 0.16 5.62 -15.75
N GLY A 50 -0.21 5.93 -14.51
CA GLY A 50 -1.58 6.10 -14.05
C GLY A 50 -2.25 7.42 -14.42
N GLY A 51 -1.45 8.48 -14.51
CA GLY A 51 -1.92 9.85 -14.74
C GLY A 51 -2.60 10.47 -13.52
N GLY A 52 -2.84 11.78 -13.59
CA GLY A 52 -3.36 12.56 -12.47
C GLY A 52 -2.30 12.90 -11.42
N LYS A 53 -2.74 13.46 -10.29
CA LYS A 53 -1.88 13.88 -9.19
C LYS A 53 -1.56 12.71 -8.26
N CYS A 54 -0.30 12.57 -7.89
CA CYS A 54 0.18 11.62 -6.88
C CYS A 54 0.95 12.38 -5.79
N GLU A 55 0.66 12.09 -4.52
CA GLU A 55 1.35 12.65 -3.37
C GLU A 55 1.73 11.52 -2.41
N ALA A 56 2.94 11.57 -1.85
CA ALA A 56 3.38 10.60 -0.86
C ALA A 56 4.19 11.25 0.25
N SER A 57 4.03 10.73 1.45
CA SER A 57 4.80 11.04 2.66
C SER A 57 5.54 9.78 3.10
N ARG A 58 6.86 9.90 3.23
CA ARG A 58 7.75 8.81 3.66
C ARG A 58 8.52 9.24 4.90
N LYS A 59 8.52 8.39 5.92
CA LYS A 59 9.33 8.49 7.14
C LYS A 59 9.76 7.09 7.55
N ASP A 60 10.66 6.97 8.52
CA ASP A 60 11.10 5.67 9.01
C ASP A 60 9.91 4.81 9.43
N GLY A 61 9.65 3.76 8.64
CA GLY A 61 8.62 2.76 8.88
C GLY A 61 7.23 3.26 8.61
N PHE A 62 7.09 4.36 7.88
CA PHE A 62 5.82 4.96 7.53
C PHE A 62 5.81 5.40 6.07
N PHE A 63 4.77 4.93 5.38
CA PHE A 63 4.45 5.31 4.03
C PHE A 63 2.97 5.69 4.00
N GLU A 64 2.68 6.80 3.36
CA GLU A 64 1.32 7.23 3.08
C GLU A 64 1.30 7.88 1.71
N ALA A 65 0.29 7.56 0.90
CA ALA A 65 0.14 8.17 -0.40
C ALA A 65 -1.31 8.31 -0.81
N GLU A 66 -1.57 9.39 -1.54
CA GLU A 66 -2.82 9.66 -2.25
C GLU A 66 -2.55 9.79 -3.74
N VAL A 67 -3.27 8.99 -4.50
CA VAL A 67 -3.17 8.93 -5.96
C VAL A 67 -4.54 9.27 -6.54
N SER A 68 -4.57 10.13 -7.56
CA SER A 68 -5.82 10.50 -8.23
C SER A 68 -6.51 9.26 -8.80
N ARG A 69 -7.83 9.21 -8.67
CA ARG A 69 -8.60 8.08 -9.17
C ARG A 69 -8.73 8.18 -10.69
N THR A 70 -8.13 7.22 -11.39
CA THR A 70 -8.24 7.04 -12.84
C THR A 70 -8.47 5.55 -13.10
N GLU A 71 -8.94 5.18 -14.28
CA GLU A 71 -9.10 3.76 -14.64
C GLU A 71 -7.80 2.98 -14.49
N LYS A 72 -6.66 3.58 -14.90
CA LYS A 72 -5.34 2.98 -14.75
C LYS A 72 -4.93 2.84 -13.29
N ASN A 73 -5.14 3.88 -12.48
CA ASN A 73 -4.80 3.84 -11.06
C ASN A 73 -5.70 2.85 -10.29
N ASP A 74 -6.98 2.73 -10.65
CA ASP A 74 -7.89 1.73 -10.08
C ASP A 74 -7.36 0.30 -10.35
N LEU A 75 -6.87 0.03 -11.57
CA LEU A 75 -6.28 -1.27 -11.90
C LEU A 75 -4.97 -1.52 -11.13
N LEU A 76 -4.07 -0.54 -11.08
CA LEU A 76 -2.80 -0.64 -10.34
C LEU A 76 -3.04 -0.86 -8.84
N PHE A 77 -4.02 -0.18 -8.27
CA PHE A 77 -4.40 -0.32 -6.86
C PHE A 77 -5.01 -1.70 -6.56
N ARG A 78 -5.88 -2.21 -7.43
CA ARG A 78 -6.37 -3.59 -7.33
C ARG A 78 -5.23 -4.61 -7.45
N SER A 79 -4.26 -4.37 -8.33
CA SER A 79 -3.06 -5.20 -8.45
C SER A 79 -2.22 -5.21 -7.17
N LEU A 80 -2.07 -4.05 -6.51
CA LEU A 80 -1.42 -3.96 -5.20
C LEU A 80 -2.16 -4.81 -4.16
N ALA A 81 -3.49 -4.66 -4.07
CA ALA A 81 -4.31 -5.42 -3.12
C ALA A 81 -4.17 -6.93 -3.33
N VAL A 82 -4.30 -7.41 -4.58
CA VAL A 82 -4.10 -8.82 -4.95
C VAL A 82 -2.71 -9.31 -4.56
N SER A 83 -1.69 -8.47 -4.71
CA SER A 83 -0.31 -8.83 -4.37
C SER A 83 -0.06 -8.89 -2.86
N LEU A 84 -0.77 -8.10 -2.06
CA LEU A 84 -0.63 -8.05 -0.60
C LEU A 84 -1.41 -9.14 0.15
N ILE A 85 -2.52 -9.62 -0.41
CA ILE A 85 -3.37 -10.66 0.21
C ILE A 85 -2.55 -11.90 0.62
N PRO A 86 -1.75 -12.54 -0.26
CA PRO A 86 -0.98 -13.73 0.09
C PRO A 86 -0.01 -13.49 1.25
N PHE A 87 0.60 -12.31 1.34
CA PHE A 87 1.48 -11.98 2.46
C PHE A 87 0.70 -11.84 3.77
N SER A 88 -0.49 -11.25 3.73
CA SER A 88 -1.36 -11.15 4.92
C SER A 88 -1.83 -12.51 5.42
N GLU A 89 -2.11 -13.45 4.50
CA GLU A 89 -2.53 -14.82 4.82
C GLU A 89 -1.37 -15.69 5.31
N GLN A 90 -0.18 -15.53 4.70
CA GLN A 90 1.01 -16.29 5.08
C GLN A 90 1.65 -15.79 6.38
N TYR A 91 1.53 -14.49 6.68
CA TYR A 91 2.13 -13.85 7.86
C TYR A 91 1.10 -13.07 8.70
N PRO A 92 0.01 -13.70 9.17
CA PRO A 92 -1.11 -13.00 9.83
C PRO A 92 -0.74 -12.40 11.20
N SER A 93 0.32 -12.92 11.84
CA SER A 93 0.88 -12.33 13.08
C SER A 93 1.76 -11.09 12.81
N HIS A 94 2.12 -10.85 11.56
CA HIS A 94 3.03 -9.79 11.14
C HIS A 94 2.35 -8.72 10.31
N ILE A 95 1.34 -9.06 9.50
CA ILE A 95 0.66 -8.14 8.61
C ILE A 95 -0.82 -8.07 8.96
N LYS A 96 -1.32 -6.85 9.09
CA LYS A 96 -2.73 -6.55 9.14
C LYS A 96 -3.09 -5.74 7.90
N LEU A 97 -3.90 -6.33 7.02
CA LEU A 97 -4.38 -5.69 5.80
C LEU A 97 -5.85 -5.29 5.97
N CYS A 98 -6.17 -4.02 5.77
CA CYS A 98 -7.54 -3.52 5.76
C CYS A 98 -7.82 -2.84 4.42
N MET A 99 -8.90 -3.24 3.76
CA MET A 99 -9.38 -2.62 2.52
C MET A 99 -10.80 -2.10 2.74
N GLU A 100 -11.01 -0.82 2.43
CA GLU A 100 -12.30 -0.15 2.59
C GLU A 100 -12.64 0.63 1.32
N GLU A 101 -13.92 0.61 0.94
CA GLU A 101 -14.48 1.50 -0.06
C GLU A 101 -15.35 2.54 0.64
N LYS A 102 -14.90 3.79 0.63
CA LYS A 102 -15.61 4.92 1.26
C LYS A 102 -16.46 5.61 0.20
N ASN A 103 -17.69 5.14 0.10
CA ASN A 103 -18.75 5.87 -0.57
C ASN A 103 -19.11 7.07 0.30
N GLY A 104 -18.84 8.29 -0.18
CA GLY A 104 -19.07 9.52 0.58
C GLY A 104 -20.48 9.54 1.18
N SER A 105 -20.56 9.89 2.46
CA SER A 105 -21.82 10.15 3.17
C SER A 105 -22.55 11.36 2.58
#